data_AF-A0A241VC81-F1
#
_entry.id   AF-A0A241VC81-F1
#
_cell.length_a   1.000
_cell.length_b   1.000
_cell.length_c   1.000
_cell.angle_alpha   90.00
_cell.angle_beta   90.00
_cell.angle_gamma   90.00
#
_symmetry.space_group_name_H-M   'P 1'
#
loop_
_entity.id
_entity.type
_entity.pdbx_description
1 polymer ?
#
loop_
_entity_poly.entity_id
_entity_poly.type
_entity_poly.pdbx_seq_one_letter_code
_entity_poly.pdbx_strand_id
1 'polypeptide(L)'
;MLVLEEMYRSKKNEYSTPFNLRIQRSLSWFKKALILHDDLDLQFITVWVAFNALYAQEQAADQEQYTLRHFLSSMCHKDVNQKIFHILWEKQQSTIRLLLSNPYLYQSFWDWRNQKISEATWRSAFATEQQQLQHILQNHDSVSLLVSLFSRLTTLYQQLSRGGATYNSAINRKQLANAWSILSVLVPSFIQILLENVENIEFNQPFYPVVQVS
;
A
#
# COMPACT_ATOMS: atom_id res chain seq x y z
N MET A 1 13.85 -9.88 6.86
CA MET A 1 13.22 -10.83 5.92
C MET A 1 13.25 -12.27 6.46
N LEU A 2 14.42 -12.82 6.79
CA LEU A 2 14.56 -14.17 7.34
C LEU A 2 13.65 -14.42 8.56
N VAL A 3 13.59 -13.47 9.51
CA VAL A 3 12.72 -13.57 10.69
C VAL A 3 11.24 -13.77 10.35
N LEU A 4 10.70 -13.04 9.35
CA LEU A 4 9.29 -13.19 8.96
C LEU A 4 9.03 -14.51 8.26
N GLU A 5 9.98 -14.99 7.45
CA GLU A 5 9.90 -16.31 6.83
C GLU A 5 9.93 -17.43 7.89
N GLU A 6 10.74 -17.29 8.94
CA GLU A 6 10.82 -18.22 10.07
C GLU A 6 9.52 -18.21 10.89
N MET A 7 9.02 -17.02 11.28
CA MET A 7 7.74 -16.87 11.98
C MET A 7 6.59 -17.51 11.20
N TYR A 8 6.56 -17.31 9.87
CA TYR A 8 5.57 -17.93 9.01
C TYR A 8 5.72 -19.46 8.97
N ARG A 9 6.94 -19.97 8.77
CA ARG A 9 7.20 -21.42 8.67
C ARG A 9 6.88 -22.17 9.95
N SER A 10 7.17 -21.59 11.12
CA SER A 10 6.97 -22.25 12.42
C SER A 10 5.51 -22.57 12.72
N LYS A 11 4.58 -21.76 12.19
CA LYS A 11 3.14 -21.88 12.45
C LYS A 11 2.30 -22.17 11.20
N LYS A 12 2.94 -22.44 10.06
CA LYS A 12 2.27 -22.63 8.76
C LYS A 12 1.12 -23.65 8.81
N ASN A 13 1.30 -24.75 9.55
CA ASN A 13 0.32 -25.83 9.64
C ASN A 13 -0.91 -25.47 10.50
N GLU A 14 -0.84 -24.39 11.28
CA GLU A 14 -1.94 -23.89 12.10
C GLU A 14 -2.85 -22.92 11.32
N TYR A 15 -2.37 -22.43 10.17
CA TYR A 15 -3.04 -21.38 9.42
C TYR A 15 -3.97 -21.93 8.35
N SER A 16 -5.07 -21.22 8.10
CA SER A 16 -5.98 -21.54 7.01
C SER A 16 -5.29 -21.45 5.64
N THR A 17 -5.72 -22.25 4.67
CA THR A 17 -5.18 -22.23 3.30
C THR A 17 -5.21 -20.83 2.66
N PRO A 18 -6.31 -20.04 2.76
CA PRO A 18 -6.34 -18.66 2.24
C PRO A 18 -5.29 -17.75 2.89
N PHE A 19 -5.13 -17.81 4.22
CA PHE A 19 -4.14 -17.02 4.94
C PHE A 19 -2.72 -17.39 4.48
N ASN A 20 -2.42 -18.69 4.47
CA ASN A 20 -1.13 -19.22 4.04
C ASN A 20 -0.75 -18.74 2.64
N LEU A 21 -1.70 -18.77 1.71
CA LEU A 21 -1.47 -18.35 0.33
C LEU A 21 -1.16 -16.84 0.22
N ARG A 22 -1.88 -16.00 0.96
CA ARG A 22 -1.65 -14.54 0.98
C ARG A 22 -0.27 -14.19 1.53
N ILE A 23 0.08 -14.75 2.70
CA ILE A 23 1.37 -14.51 3.33
C ILE A 23 2.52 -15.02 2.45
N GLN A 24 2.41 -16.24 1.91
CA GLN A 24 3.43 -16.79 1.03
C GLN A 24 3.66 -15.93 -0.22
N ARG A 25 2.59 -15.46 -0.87
CA ARG A 25 2.68 -14.57 -2.04
C ARG A 25 3.32 -13.24 -1.66
N SER A 26 2.86 -12.62 -0.58
CA SER A 26 3.38 -11.33 -0.13
C SER A 26 4.88 -11.41 0.21
N LEU A 27 5.30 -12.42 0.99
CA LEU A 27 6.70 -12.66 1.31
C LEU A 27 7.54 -12.90 0.05
N SER A 28 7.06 -13.72 -0.89
CA SER A 28 7.77 -14.02 -2.14
C SER A 28 8.06 -12.74 -2.96
N TRP A 29 7.02 -11.94 -3.21
CA TRP A 29 7.15 -10.68 -3.95
C TRP A 29 8.00 -9.66 -3.18
N PHE A 30 7.82 -9.54 -1.86
CA PHE A 30 8.61 -8.63 -1.05
C PHE A 30 10.11 -8.97 -1.07
N LYS A 31 10.44 -10.27 -1.02
CA LYS A 31 11.83 -10.76 -1.14
C LYS A 31 12.45 -10.33 -2.46
N LYS A 32 11.69 -10.44 -3.55
CA LYS A 32 12.14 -10.02 -4.87
C LYS A 32 12.35 -8.50 -4.93
N ALA A 33 11.49 -7.71 -4.29
CA ALA A 33 11.63 -6.25 -4.28
C ALA A 33 12.93 -5.80 -3.58
N LEU A 34 13.33 -6.49 -2.50
CA LEU A 34 14.56 -6.19 -1.77
C LEU A 34 15.83 -6.39 -2.62
N ILE A 35 15.84 -7.34 -3.56
CA ILE A 35 17.02 -7.60 -4.39
C ILE A 35 17.11 -6.69 -5.62
N LEU A 36 16.02 -6.01 -6.00
CA LEU A 36 15.94 -5.09 -7.14
C LEU A 36 16.45 -3.67 -6.82
N HIS A 37 17.43 -3.53 -5.92
CA HIS A 37 17.90 -2.23 -5.41
C HIS A 37 18.41 -1.25 -6.48
N ASP A 38 18.83 -1.76 -7.64
CA ASP A 38 19.28 -0.93 -8.77
C ASP A 38 18.15 -0.52 -9.74
N ASP A 39 16.92 -1.00 -9.53
CA ASP A 39 15.77 -0.73 -10.39
C ASP A 39 14.55 -0.29 -9.56
N LEU A 40 14.43 1.02 -9.33
CA LEU A 40 13.34 1.61 -8.53
C LEU A 40 11.96 1.39 -9.15
N ASP A 41 11.84 1.40 -10.47
CA ASP A 41 10.58 1.19 -11.18
C ASP A 41 10.04 -0.21 -10.89
N LEU A 42 10.89 -1.24 -11.09
CA LEU A 42 10.53 -2.62 -10.80
C LEU A 42 10.43 -2.88 -9.31
N GLN A 43 11.26 -2.27 -8.48
CA GLN A 43 11.20 -2.41 -7.03
C GLN A 43 9.87 -1.92 -6.47
N PHE A 44 9.38 -0.76 -6.92
CA PHE A 44 8.06 -0.24 -6.54
C PHE A 44 6.92 -1.13 -7.05
N ILE A 45 6.94 -1.55 -8.32
CA ILE A 45 5.92 -2.48 -8.85
C ILE A 45 5.91 -3.77 -8.03
N THR A 46 7.07 -4.34 -7.76
CA THR A 46 7.21 -5.62 -7.06
C THR A 46 6.71 -5.52 -5.61
N VAL A 47 7.01 -4.43 -4.88
CA VAL A 47 6.47 -4.23 -3.52
C VAL A 47 4.97 -3.95 -3.51
N TRP A 48 4.44 -3.32 -4.56
CA TRP A 48 3.00 -3.13 -4.74
C TRP A 48 2.27 -4.47 -4.92
N VAL A 49 2.84 -5.40 -5.70
CA VAL A 49 2.30 -6.76 -5.80
C VAL A 49 2.33 -7.48 -4.46
N ALA A 50 3.41 -7.32 -3.68
CA ALA A 50 3.50 -7.89 -2.33
C ALA A 50 2.39 -7.36 -1.40
N PHE A 51 2.09 -6.05 -1.48
CA PHE A 51 0.99 -5.45 -0.74
C PHE A 51 -0.38 -5.96 -1.20
N ASN A 52 -0.65 -5.99 -2.50
CA ASN A 52 -1.91 -6.51 -3.06
C ASN A 52 -2.18 -7.96 -2.63
N ALA A 53 -1.13 -8.79 -2.52
CA ALA A 53 -1.27 -10.16 -2.03
C ALA A 53 -1.86 -10.25 -0.60
N LEU A 54 -1.71 -9.21 0.23
CA LEU A 54 -2.25 -9.19 1.59
C LEU A 54 -3.74 -8.90 1.61
N TYR A 55 -4.19 -7.86 0.91
CA TYR A 55 -5.54 -7.32 1.10
C TYR A 55 -6.50 -7.53 -0.07
N ALA A 56 -6.01 -7.74 -1.30
CA ALA A 56 -6.87 -7.79 -2.48
C ALA A 56 -7.87 -8.97 -2.40
N GLN A 57 -9.11 -8.70 -2.77
CA GLN A 57 -10.24 -9.63 -2.73
C GLN A 57 -11.09 -9.43 -3.99
N GLU A 58 -11.75 -10.49 -4.44
CA GLU A 58 -12.68 -10.41 -5.57
C GLU A 58 -13.91 -9.62 -5.14
N GLN A 59 -14.04 -8.40 -5.67
CA GLN A 59 -15.10 -7.45 -5.36
C GLN A 59 -15.36 -6.56 -6.59
N ALA A 60 -16.54 -5.96 -6.64
CA ALA A 60 -16.86 -4.94 -7.63
C ALA A 60 -15.95 -3.71 -7.46
N ALA A 61 -15.64 -3.02 -8.56
CA ALA A 61 -14.66 -1.94 -8.59
C ALA A 61 -15.02 -0.75 -7.66
N ASP A 62 -16.29 -0.57 -7.33
CA ASP A 62 -16.80 0.43 -6.39
C ASP A 62 -16.47 0.12 -4.92
N GLN A 63 -16.05 -1.10 -4.60
CA GLN A 63 -15.75 -1.53 -3.23
C GLN A 63 -14.25 -1.53 -2.90
N GLU A 64 -13.36 -1.30 -3.87
CA GLU A 64 -11.91 -1.38 -3.66
C GLU A 64 -11.40 -0.43 -2.56
N GLN A 65 -11.92 0.79 -2.52
CA GLN A 65 -11.58 1.78 -1.48
C GLN A 65 -12.07 1.36 -0.09
N TYR A 66 -13.26 0.76 -0.02
CA TYR A 66 -13.81 0.24 1.24
C TYR A 66 -12.95 -0.91 1.76
N THR A 67 -12.58 -1.85 0.90
CA THR A 67 -11.73 -3.00 1.25
C THR A 67 -10.35 -2.57 1.72
N LEU A 68 -9.73 -1.62 1.02
CA LEU A 68 -8.46 -1.03 1.44
C LEU A 68 -8.57 -0.38 2.82
N ARG A 69 -9.59 0.47 3.05
CA ARG A 69 -9.79 1.13 4.34
C ARG A 69 -10.03 0.13 5.47
N HIS A 70 -10.86 -0.89 5.22
CA HIS A 70 -11.13 -1.94 6.19
C HIS A 70 -9.85 -2.71 6.55
N PHE A 71 -9.04 -3.09 5.56
CA PHE A 71 -7.75 -3.72 5.78
C PHE A 71 -6.82 -2.84 6.63
N LEU A 72 -6.63 -1.58 6.25
CA LEU A 72 -5.74 -0.65 6.97
C LEU A 72 -6.22 -0.39 8.41
N SER A 73 -7.54 -0.26 8.61
CA SER A 73 -8.14 -0.14 9.94
C SER A 73 -7.87 -1.37 10.80
N SER A 74 -8.03 -2.57 10.23
CA SER A 74 -7.73 -3.83 10.91
C SER A 74 -6.25 -3.92 11.30
N MET A 75 -5.34 -3.48 10.41
CA MET A 75 -3.91 -3.48 10.70
C MET A 75 -3.56 -2.54 11.86
N CYS A 76 -4.08 -1.31 11.86
CA CYS A 76 -3.88 -0.38 12.97
C CYS A 76 -4.47 -0.89 14.28
N HIS A 77 -5.66 -1.51 14.25
CA HIS A 77 -6.30 -2.04 15.46
C HIS A 77 -5.53 -3.20 16.09
N LYS A 78 -4.90 -4.06 15.27
CA LYS A 78 -4.13 -5.23 15.72
C LYS A 78 -2.66 -4.92 16.03
N ASP A 79 -2.22 -3.69 15.78
CA ASP A 79 -0.84 -3.26 16.00
C ASP A 79 -0.56 -2.91 17.46
N VAL A 80 -0.58 -3.93 18.33
CA VAL A 80 -0.38 -3.79 19.79
C VAL A 80 0.93 -3.07 20.13
N ASN A 81 1.97 -3.28 19.31
CA ASN A 81 3.30 -2.71 19.50
C ASN A 81 3.48 -1.34 18.81
N GLN A 82 2.41 -0.76 18.25
CA GLN A 82 2.41 0.58 17.61
C GLN A 82 3.49 0.75 16.52
N LYS A 83 3.83 -0.34 15.80
CA LYS A 83 4.84 -0.34 14.73
C LYS A 83 4.43 0.59 13.58
N ILE A 84 3.17 0.54 13.17
CA ILE A 84 2.57 1.40 12.14
C ILE A 84 2.62 2.85 12.61
N PHE A 85 2.18 3.12 13.84
CA PHE A 85 2.21 4.48 14.40
C PHE A 85 3.62 5.06 14.34
N HIS A 86 4.62 4.32 14.86
CA HIS A 86 6.02 4.73 14.84
C HIS A 86 6.55 4.98 13.41
N ILE A 87 6.17 4.12 12.45
CA ILE A 87 6.52 4.34 11.04
C ILE A 87 5.93 5.66 10.52
N LEU A 88 4.63 5.89 10.74
CA LEU A 88 3.91 7.03 10.18
C LEU A 88 4.34 8.36 10.80
N TRP A 89 4.51 8.39 12.11
CA TRP A 89 4.64 9.64 12.86
C TRP A 89 6.08 9.99 13.25
N GLU A 90 6.95 8.99 13.41
CA GLU A 90 8.34 9.24 13.84
C GLU A 90 9.35 9.03 12.71
N LYS A 91 9.18 8.01 11.87
CA LYS A 91 10.18 7.66 10.84
C LYS A 91 9.91 8.27 9.47
N GLN A 92 8.66 8.22 9.00
CA GLN A 92 8.32 8.52 7.60
C GLN A 92 7.44 9.77 7.44
N GLN A 93 7.18 10.53 8.52
CA GLN A 93 6.24 11.64 8.49
C GLN A 93 6.56 12.68 7.40
N SER A 94 7.84 13.02 7.23
CA SER A 94 8.30 13.97 6.20
C SER A 94 8.09 13.42 4.78
N THR A 95 8.50 12.17 4.53
CA THR A 95 8.32 11.49 3.24
C THR A 95 6.85 11.35 2.86
N ILE A 96 6.00 10.99 3.82
CA ILE A 96 4.54 10.88 3.64
C ILE A 96 3.96 12.24 3.26
N ARG A 97 4.31 13.31 3.98
CA ARG A 97 3.87 14.67 3.64
C ARG A 97 4.26 15.08 2.22
N LEU A 98 5.48 14.75 1.78
CA LEU A 98 5.93 15.04 0.41
C LEU A 98 5.10 14.33 -0.66
N LEU A 99 4.68 13.08 -0.42
CA LEU A 99 3.80 12.36 -1.35
C LEU A 99 2.38 12.94 -1.35
N LEU A 100 1.84 13.24 -0.17
CA LEU A 100 0.48 13.76 -0.01
C LEU A 100 0.31 15.17 -0.58
N SER A 101 1.34 16.01 -0.54
CA SER A 101 1.32 17.35 -1.12
C SER A 101 1.63 17.37 -2.62
N ASN A 102 1.90 16.22 -3.25
CA ASN A 102 2.27 16.17 -4.66
C ASN A 102 1.04 16.09 -5.57
N PRO A 103 0.72 17.14 -6.37
CA PRO A 103 -0.45 17.13 -7.24
C PRO A 103 -0.37 16.05 -8.34
N TYR A 104 0.83 15.64 -8.75
CA TYR A 104 1.00 14.60 -9.77
C TYR A 104 0.68 13.18 -9.28
N LEU A 105 0.48 13.02 -7.96
CA LEU A 105 0.01 11.78 -7.35
C LEU A 105 -1.49 11.85 -7.01
N TYR A 106 -2.16 12.95 -7.32
CA TYR A 106 -3.59 13.13 -7.07
C TYR A 106 -4.38 12.90 -8.37
N GLN A 107 -5.28 11.90 -8.38
CA GLN A 107 -5.96 11.47 -9.60
C GLN A 107 -6.71 12.61 -10.32
N SER A 108 -7.37 13.51 -9.59
CA SER A 108 -8.13 14.61 -10.20
C SER A 108 -7.26 15.59 -11.00
N PHE A 109 -5.96 15.72 -10.68
CA PHE A 109 -5.05 16.50 -11.53
C PHE A 109 -4.99 15.90 -12.95
N TRP A 110 -4.91 14.58 -13.06
CA TRP A 110 -4.88 13.88 -14.34
C TRP A 110 -6.24 13.88 -15.04
N ASP A 111 -7.34 13.83 -14.30
CA ASP A 111 -8.67 13.95 -14.88
C ASP A 111 -8.87 15.34 -15.52
N TRP A 112 -8.32 16.40 -14.91
CA TRP A 112 -8.27 17.73 -15.55
C TRP A 112 -7.39 17.74 -16.80
N ARG A 113 -6.17 17.17 -16.74
CA ARG A 113 -5.28 17.08 -17.90
C ARG A 113 -5.88 16.29 -19.06
N ASN A 114 -6.77 15.35 -18.76
CA ASN A 114 -7.54 14.57 -19.71
C ASN A 114 -8.93 15.17 -20.03
N GLN A 115 -9.17 16.44 -19.66
CA GLN A 115 -10.37 17.20 -19.99
C GLN A 115 -11.69 16.60 -19.47
N LYS A 116 -11.63 15.76 -18.43
CA LYS A 116 -12.84 15.19 -17.79
C LYS A 116 -13.48 16.14 -16.80
N ILE A 117 -12.68 17.03 -16.20
CA ILE A 117 -13.12 18.02 -15.21
C ILE A 117 -12.42 19.36 -15.45
N SER A 118 -12.93 20.44 -14.85
CA SER A 118 -12.33 21.77 -14.95
C SER A 118 -11.10 21.94 -14.03
N GLU A 119 -10.28 22.94 -14.32
CA GLU A 119 -9.14 23.30 -13.45
C GLU A 119 -9.61 23.69 -12.04
N ALA A 120 -10.68 24.48 -11.97
CA ALA A 120 -11.26 24.92 -10.70
C ALA A 120 -11.74 23.72 -9.85
N THR A 121 -12.31 22.69 -10.49
CA THR A 121 -12.78 21.48 -9.82
C THR A 121 -11.64 20.75 -9.11
N TRP A 122 -10.53 20.43 -9.81
CA TRP A 122 -9.45 19.68 -9.17
C TRP A 122 -8.71 20.51 -8.13
N ARG A 123 -8.51 21.82 -8.37
CA ARG A 123 -7.83 22.70 -7.41
C ARG A 123 -8.62 22.83 -6.11
N SER A 124 -9.94 23.00 -6.21
CA SER A 124 -10.84 23.07 -5.05
C SER A 124 -10.83 21.75 -4.25
N ALA A 125 -10.93 20.61 -4.95
CA ALA A 125 -10.87 19.30 -4.32
C ALA A 125 -9.52 19.04 -3.62
N PHE A 126 -8.41 19.38 -4.27
CA PHE A 126 -7.08 19.24 -3.70
C PHE A 126 -6.89 20.16 -2.48
N ALA A 127 -7.32 21.42 -2.54
CA ALA A 127 -7.25 22.33 -1.40
C ALA A 127 -8.07 21.82 -0.20
N THR A 128 -9.26 21.27 -0.46
CA THR A 128 -10.12 20.68 0.57
C THR A 128 -9.43 19.48 1.22
N GLU A 129 -8.82 18.60 0.44
CA GLU A 129 -8.07 17.46 0.95
C GLU A 129 -6.84 17.90 1.75
N GLN A 130 -6.12 18.95 1.33
CA GLN A 130 -5.00 19.49 2.12
C GLN A 130 -5.46 20.00 3.50
N GLN A 131 -6.66 20.61 3.60
CA GLN A 131 -7.23 20.99 4.89
C GLN A 131 -7.60 19.77 5.75
N GLN A 132 -8.19 18.74 5.15
CA GLN A 132 -8.49 17.48 5.85
C GLN A 132 -7.22 16.80 6.36
N LEU A 133 -6.15 16.81 5.56
CA LEU A 133 -4.85 16.29 5.95
C LEU A 133 -4.28 17.01 7.17
N GLN A 134 -4.45 18.33 7.29
CA GLN A 134 -4.03 19.05 8.50
C GLN A 134 -4.73 18.52 9.75
N HIS A 135 -6.04 18.27 9.68
CA HIS A 135 -6.81 17.69 10.79
C HIS A 135 -6.37 16.26 11.11
N ILE A 136 -6.13 15.42 10.10
CA ILE A 136 -5.60 14.05 10.27
C ILE A 136 -4.25 14.08 11.00
N LEU A 137 -3.37 15.00 10.60
CA LEU A 137 -2.04 15.15 11.18
C LEU A 137 -2.09 15.67 12.63
N GLN A 138 -3.01 16.58 12.95
CA GLN A 138 -3.20 17.09 14.31
C GLN A 138 -3.71 16.00 15.26
N ASN A 139 -4.67 15.19 14.81
CA ASN A 139 -5.27 14.14 15.63
C ASN A 139 -4.51 12.80 15.61
N HIS A 140 -3.39 12.72 14.90
CA HIS A 140 -2.63 11.48 14.71
C HIS A 140 -3.48 10.31 14.19
N ASP A 141 -4.44 10.61 13.31
CA ASP A 141 -5.35 9.60 12.73
C ASP A 141 -4.60 8.75 11.70
N SER A 142 -4.05 7.65 12.19
CA SER A 142 -3.20 6.73 11.41
C SER A 142 -3.97 6.06 10.27
N VAL A 143 -5.25 5.73 10.46
CA VAL A 143 -6.06 5.05 9.44
C VAL A 143 -6.33 5.99 8.29
N SER A 144 -6.80 7.21 8.57
CA SER A 144 -7.06 8.20 7.53
C SER A 144 -5.78 8.62 6.80
N LEU A 145 -4.65 8.74 7.52
CA LEU A 145 -3.36 9.05 6.90
C LEU A 145 -2.92 7.94 5.92
N LEU A 146 -3.06 6.67 6.32
CA LEU A 146 -2.77 5.53 5.46
C LEU A 146 -3.68 5.50 4.23
N VAL A 147 -4.98 5.75 4.38
CA VAL A 147 -5.92 5.79 3.25
C VAL A 147 -5.51 6.87 2.23
N SER A 148 -5.19 8.08 2.69
CA SER A 148 -4.70 9.15 1.81
C SER A 148 -3.37 8.80 1.15
N LEU A 149 -2.43 8.18 1.89
CA LEU A 149 -1.15 7.73 1.35
C LEU A 149 -1.34 6.68 0.27
N PHE A 150 -2.10 5.63 0.54
CA PHE A 150 -2.35 4.55 -0.43
C PHE A 150 -3.12 5.04 -1.65
N SER A 151 -3.99 6.05 -1.52
CA SER A 151 -4.58 6.75 -2.67
C SER A 151 -3.51 7.33 -3.61
N ARG A 152 -2.49 8.01 -3.08
CA ARG A 152 -1.36 8.54 -3.88
C ARG A 152 -0.54 7.43 -4.52
N LEU A 153 -0.27 6.36 -3.77
CA LEU A 153 0.50 5.21 -4.27
C LEU A 153 -0.27 4.46 -5.37
N THR A 154 -1.59 4.37 -5.27
CA THR A 154 -2.44 3.79 -6.33
C THR A 154 -2.33 4.60 -7.62
N THR A 155 -2.40 5.93 -7.57
CA THR A 155 -2.18 6.76 -8.76
C THR A 155 -0.79 6.55 -9.35
N LEU A 156 0.26 6.48 -8.52
CA LEU A 156 1.62 6.20 -8.99
C LEU A 156 1.73 4.82 -9.67
N TYR A 157 1.13 3.78 -9.08
CA TYR A 157 1.08 2.44 -9.66
C TYR A 157 0.30 2.40 -10.98
N GLN A 158 -0.82 3.11 -11.06
CA GLN A 158 -1.63 3.17 -12.28
C GLN A 158 -0.87 3.87 -13.41
N GLN A 159 -0.08 4.90 -13.12
CA GLN A 159 0.79 5.55 -14.11
C GLN A 159 1.78 4.56 -14.73
N LEU A 160 2.43 3.72 -13.92
CA LEU A 160 3.38 2.72 -14.43
C LEU A 160 2.66 1.57 -15.16
N SER A 161 1.68 0.95 -14.50
CA SER A 161 1.03 -0.27 -15.00
C SER A 161 0.21 -0.05 -16.28
N ARG A 162 -0.29 1.17 -16.52
CA ARG A 162 -1.05 1.52 -17.72
C ARG A 162 -0.19 2.17 -18.82
N GLY A 163 1.14 2.16 -18.68
CA GLY A 163 2.05 2.74 -19.67
C GLY A 163 2.06 4.27 -19.72
N GLY A 164 1.57 4.93 -18.66
CA GLY A 164 1.57 6.39 -18.50
C GLY A 164 2.90 6.98 -18.00
N ALA A 165 3.93 6.16 -17.85
CA ALA A 165 5.27 6.57 -17.45
C ALA A 165 6.35 5.81 -18.25
N THR A 166 7.45 6.50 -18.57
CA THR A 166 8.60 5.92 -19.25
C THR A 166 9.52 5.25 -18.23
N TYR A 167 9.92 4.00 -18.53
CA TYR A 167 10.91 3.29 -17.72
C TYR A 167 12.20 4.11 -17.58
N ASN A 168 12.75 4.08 -16.37
CA ASN A 168 13.96 4.78 -15.99
C ASN A 168 13.92 6.32 -16.10
N SER A 169 12.74 6.93 -16.12
CA SER A 169 12.59 8.38 -16.26
C SER A 169 13.00 9.15 -15.00
N ALA A 170 13.51 10.36 -15.18
CA ALA A 170 13.80 11.29 -14.09
C ALA A 170 12.52 11.91 -13.47
N ILE A 171 11.39 11.91 -14.19
CA ILE A 171 10.18 12.68 -13.83
C ILE A 171 9.52 12.16 -12.54
N ASN A 172 9.41 10.84 -12.39
CA ASN A 172 8.76 10.18 -11.24
C ASN A 172 9.77 9.57 -10.26
N ARG A 173 11.08 9.77 -10.47
CA ARG A 173 12.15 9.08 -9.73
C ARG A 173 12.10 9.32 -8.23
N LYS A 174 11.84 10.58 -7.83
CA LYS A 174 11.73 10.95 -6.40
C LYS A 174 10.47 10.34 -5.77
N GLN A 175 9.36 10.32 -6.49
CA GLN A 175 8.10 9.72 -6.05
C GLN A 175 8.27 8.22 -5.82
N LEU A 176 8.94 7.52 -6.74
CA LEU A 176 9.24 6.09 -6.61
C LEU A 176 10.17 5.79 -5.44
N ALA A 177 11.25 6.58 -5.28
CA ALA A 177 12.16 6.42 -4.13
C ALA A 177 11.43 6.64 -2.79
N ASN A 178 10.61 7.68 -2.68
CA ASN A 178 9.80 7.95 -1.49
C ASN A 178 8.78 6.83 -1.24
N ALA A 179 8.06 6.39 -2.28
CA ALA A 179 7.10 5.30 -2.19
C ALA A 179 7.76 3.99 -1.73
N TRP A 180 8.92 3.64 -2.28
CA TRP A 180 9.71 2.49 -1.84
C TRP A 180 10.14 2.63 -0.38
N SER A 181 10.69 3.77 0.03
CA SER A 181 11.15 3.96 1.41
C SER A 181 10.05 3.74 2.45
N ILE A 182 8.80 4.04 2.10
CA ILE A 182 7.63 3.84 2.96
C ILE A 182 7.12 2.39 2.88
N LEU A 183 6.92 1.85 1.67
CA LEU A 183 6.39 0.49 1.50
C LEU A 183 7.36 -0.59 1.97
N SER A 184 8.67 -0.36 1.86
CA SER A 184 9.71 -1.28 2.34
C SER A 184 9.70 -1.49 3.84
N VAL A 185 9.06 -0.60 4.61
CA VAL A 185 8.85 -0.76 6.06
C VAL A 185 7.40 -1.08 6.42
N LEU A 186 6.41 -0.56 5.70
CA LEU A 186 4.99 -0.83 5.96
C LEU A 186 4.59 -2.27 5.61
N VAL A 187 4.95 -2.76 4.41
CA VAL A 187 4.58 -4.11 3.97
C VAL A 187 5.07 -5.21 4.93
N PRO A 188 6.36 -5.27 5.32
CA PRO A 188 6.78 -6.28 6.30
C PRO A 188 6.13 -6.09 7.67
N SER A 189 5.80 -4.85 8.07
CA SER A 189 5.06 -4.60 9.32
C SER A 189 3.64 -5.15 9.27
N PHE A 190 2.93 -5.00 8.15
CA PHE A 190 1.62 -5.62 7.94
C PHE A 190 1.71 -7.15 7.98
N ILE A 191 2.69 -7.74 7.28
CA ILE A 191 2.93 -9.20 7.33
C ILE A 191 3.15 -9.65 8.77
N GLN A 192 3.97 -8.92 9.54
CA GLN A 192 4.25 -9.26 10.92
C GLN A 192 3.01 -9.19 11.80
N ILE A 193 2.23 -8.10 11.71
CA ILE A 193 0.98 -7.92 12.46
C ILE A 193 0.00 -9.05 12.15
N LEU A 194 -0.10 -9.46 10.88
CA LEU A 194 -0.93 -10.59 10.48
C LEU A 194 -0.47 -11.91 11.11
N LEU A 195 0.83 -12.21 11.08
CA LEU A 195 1.41 -13.41 11.68
C LEU A 195 1.28 -13.44 13.22
N GLU A 196 1.26 -12.27 13.86
CA GLU A 196 1.09 -12.13 15.31
C GLU A 196 -0.38 -12.26 15.76
N ASN A 197 -1.37 -12.17 14.85
CA ASN A 197 -2.79 -12.05 15.18
C ASN A 197 -3.72 -13.04 14.45
N VAL A 198 -3.21 -14.21 14.07
CA VAL A 198 -3.91 -15.13 13.13
C VAL A 198 -5.29 -15.59 13.60
N GLU A 199 -5.48 -15.82 14.90
CA GLU A 199 -6.75 -16.30 15.48
C GLU A 199 -7.92 -15.33 15.26
N ASN A 200 -7.64 -14.05 15.00
CA ASN A 200 -8.64 -12.99 14.94
C ASN A 200 -8.82 -12.41 13.53
N ILE A 201 -8.43 -13.14 12.48
CA ILE A 201 -8.50 -12.65 11.11
C ILE A 201 -9.27 -13.62 10.21
N GLU A 202 -10.52 -13.27 9.90
CA GLU A 202 -11.26 -13.90 8.82
C GLU A 202 -10.72 -13.40 7.48
N PHE A 203 -10.02 -14.27 6.75
CA PHE A 203 -9.62 -13.98 5.38
C PHE A 203 -10.58 -14.65 4.40
N ASN A 204 -11.24 -13.80 3.60
CA ASN A 204 -11.92 -14.25 2.39
C ASN A 204 -10.90 -14.85 1.40
N GLN A 205 -11.41 -15.71 0.52
CA GLN A 205 -10.62 -16.32 -0.54
C GLN A 205 -9.80 -15.26 -1.31
N PRO A 206 -8.51 -15.50 -1.56
CA PRO A 206 -7.72 -14.60 -2.39
C PRO A 206 -8.29 -14.50 -3.81
N PHE A 207 -8.16 -13.30 -4.41
CA PHE A 207 -8.70 -12.95 -5.73
C PHE A 207 -8.41 -14.03 -6.79
N TYR A 208 -7.20 -14.57 -6.79
CA TYR A 208 -6.82 -15.70 -7.64
C TYR A 208 -6.49 -16.92 -6.77
N PRO A 209 -7.40 -17.90 -6.60
CA PRO A 209 -7.09 -19.12 -5.87
C PRO A 209 -6.04 -19.97 -6.61
N VAL A 210 -5.41 -20.91 -5.91
CA VAL A 210 -4.55 -21.91 -6.58
C VAL A 210 -5.44 -22.94 -7.24
N VAL A 211 -5.27 -23.14 -8.55
CA VAL A 211 -5.88 -24.24 -9.30
C VAL A 211 -4.80 -25.32 -9.44
N GLN A 212 -5.09 -26.55 -9.02
CA GLN A 212 -4.24 -27.68 -9.36
C GLN A 212 -4.44 -27.95 -10.86
N VAL A 213 -3.40 -27.72 -11.65
CA VAL A 213 -3.40 -28.12 -13.05
C VAL A 213 -3.12 -29.62 -13.07
N SER A 214 -4.13 -30.41 -13.44
CA SER A 214 -4.01 -31.85 -13.71
C SER A 214 -3.20 -32.12 -14.96
#